data_AF-A0A4S4CEM5-F1
#
_entry.id   AF-A0A4S4CEM5-F1
#
_cell.length_a   1.000
_cell.length_b   1.000
_cell.length_c   1.000
_cell.angle_alpha   90.00
_cell.angle_beta   90.00
_cell.angle_gamma   90.00
#
_symmetry.space_group_name_H-M   'P 1'
#
loop_
_entity.id
_entity.type
_entity.pdbx_description
1 polymer ?
#
loop_
_entity_poly.entity_id
_entity_poly.type
_entity_poly.pdbx_seq_one_letter_code
_entity_poly.pdbx_strand_id
1 'polypeptide(L)'
;MTSPELRATIDQQTATRFDGDRETLYATLARTPLSSGTVESLLASGPGVTLSSLSTLTGSVKDLQVAVRGPAWNIKAQVPLVAFAPQGGDEFAPVTAYDAQGGRHVLDAHTLPTEPVVVVGVNERLDAQGNVMKPIDASASSVPPTLSAQACDSWEHLTSVYVRDDHEPWIRGDPEIYVQLGSNSHDGLYQGSLPDVNDENKWYYPNRDLIRWSTTSLGSWMMYLWYERDGGSSITLTFGADVKGVNGSVAYTVADGDDQMGHATLAFVDRLKSFALDTGDVRWWRSGCK
;
A
#
# COMPACT_ATOMS: atom_id res chain seq x y z
N MET A 1 27.83 -7.98 -2.73
CA MET A 1 27.54 -6.58 -3.17
C MET A 1 28.79 -5.67 -3.20
N THR A 2 29.98 -6.19 -3.54
CA THR A 2 31.24 -5.43 -3.44
C THR A 2 31.54 -4.54 -4.64
N SER A 3 30.91 -4.77 -5.80
CA SER A 3 31.05 -3.93 -6.99
C SER A 3 30.46 -2.53 -6.77
N PRO A 4 31.27 -1.44 -6.80
CA PRO A 4 30.75 -0.08 -6.68
C PRO A 4 29.83 0.32 -7.83
N GLU A 5 30.09 -0.20 -9.04
CA GLU A 5 29.26 0.06 -10.22
C GLU A 5 27.87 -0.56 -10.05
N LEU A 6 27.78 -1.79 -9.55
CA LEU A 6 26.49 -2.43 -9.24
C LEU A 6 25.71 -1.64 -8.18
N ARG A 7 26.38 -1.19 -7.12
CA ARG A 7 25.76 -0.39 -6.07
C ARG A 7 25.18 0.91 -6.63
N ALA A 8 25.95 1.63 -7.45
CA ALA A 8 25.49 2.86 -8.08
C ALA A 8 24.29 2.62 -9.01
N THR A 9 24.29 1.52 -9.75
CA THR A 9 23.17 1.15 -10.62
C THR A 9 21.91 0.83 -9.82
N ILE A 10 22.01 0.07 -8.72
CA ILE A 10 20.86 -0.23 -7.84
C ILE A 10 20.29 1.07 -7.27
N ASP A 11 21.13 1.93 -6.69
CA ASP A 11 20.69 3.21 -6.10
C ASP A 11 19.99 4.10 -7.14
N GLN A 12 20.55 4.19 -8.36
CA GLN A 12 19.95 4.99 -9.43
C GLN A 12 18.61 4.43 -9.90
N GLN A 13 18.48 3.11 -10.08
CA GLN A 13 17.25 2.51 -10.58
C GLN A 13 16.13 2.57 -9.54
N THR A 14 16.45 2.33 -8.26
CA THR A 14 15.48 2.40 -7.16
C THR A 14 15.02 3.83 -6.86
N ALA A 15 15.83 4.84 -7.15
CA ALA A 15 15.41 6.24 -7.01
C ALA A 15 14.30 6.67 -7.99
N THR A 16 13.95 5.86 -9.00
CA THR A 16 12.99 6.24 -10.04
C THR A 16 11.53 6.22 -9.60
N ARG A 17 11.21 5.53 -8.49
CA ARG A 17 9.84 5.38 -7.97
C ARG A 17 8.81 5.01 -9.04
N PHE A 18 9.01 3.88 -9.73
CA PHE A 18 8.24 3.55 -10.92
C PHE A 18 6.74 3.32 -10.65
N ASP A 19 6.38 2.93 -9.42
CA ASP A 19 5.03 2.63 -8.94
C ASP A 19 4.61 3.47 -7.72
N GLY A 20 5.51 4.30 -7.21
CA GLY A 20 5.29 5.12 -6.01
C GLY A 20 6.40 4.96 -4.97
N ASP A 21 7.07 3.81 -4.91
CA ASP A 21 8.06 3.47 -3.88
C ASP A 21 9.50 3.40 -4.41
N ARG A 22 10.53 3.54 -3.56
CA ARG A 22 11.96 3.53 -3.91
C ARG A 22 12.47 2.13 -4.27
N GLU A 23 12.02 1.65 -5.41
CA GLU A 23 12.33 0.32 -5.90
C GLU A 23 12.36 0.23 -7.43
N THR A 24 12.77 -0.93 -7.93
CA THR A 24 12.83 -1.24 -9.35
C THR A 24 12.55 -2.71 -9.58
N LEU A 25 11.88 -3.02 -10.69
CA LEU A 25 11.74 -4.42 -11.10
C LEU A 25 13.10 -5.01 -11.46
N TYR A 26 13.35 -6.22 -10.97
CA TYR A 26 14.56 -6.97 -11.29
C TYR A 26 14.73 -7.13 -12.80
N ALA A 27 13.64 -7.34 -13.55
CA ALA A 27 13.69 -7.45 -15.01
C ALA A 27 14.27 -6.21 -15.70
N THR A 28 14.04 -5.01 -15.14
CA THR A 28 14.63 -3.74 -15.59
C THR A 28 16.09 -3.67 -15.17
N LEU A 29 16.37 -3.90 -13.88
CA LEU A 29 17.71 -3.85 -13.32
C LEU A 29 18.68 -4.83 -14.02
N ALA A 30 18.25 -6.08 -14.23
CA ALA A 30 19.00 -7.17 -14.85
C ALA A 30 19.59 -6.82 -16.22
N ARG A 31 18.83 -6.03 -17.01
CA ARG A 31 19.22 -5.60 -18.38
C ARG A 31 20.08 -4.34 -18.38
N THR A 32 20.26 -3.69 -17.23
CA THR A 32 21.03 -2.46 -17.15
C THR A 32 22.50 -2.75 -17.47
N PRO A 33 23.09 -2.04 -18.45
CA PRO A 33 24.48 -2.25 -18.84
C PRO A 33 25.44 -1.78 -17.74
N LEU A 34 26.52 -2.54 -17.57
CA LEU A 34 27.69 -2.24 -16.75
C LEU A 34 28.93 -2.29 -17.65
N SER A 35 30.07 -1.84 -17.14
CA SER A 35 31.35 -1.86 -17.86
C SER A 35 31.76 -3.25 -18.36
N SER A 36 31.35 -4.32 -17.66
CA SER A 36 31.69 -5.72 -17.96
C SER A 36 30.51 -6.58 -18.42
N GLY A 37 29.41 -6.00 -18.88
CA GLY A 37 28.22 -6.75 -19.33
C GLY A 37 26.91 -6.11 -18.85
N THR A 38 26.04 -6.91 -18.26
CA THR A 38 24.81 -6.44 -17.59
C THR A 38 24.83 -6.78 -16.10
N VAL A 39 23.92 -6.19 -15.32
CA VAL A 39 23.73 -6.56 -13.91
C VAL A 39 23.52 -8.06 -13.75
N GLU A 40 22.66 -8.67 -14.58
CA GLU A 40 22.40 -10.11 -14.51
C GLU A 40 23.66 -10.95 -14.76
N SER A 41 24.48 -10.58 -15.75
CA SER A 41 25.74 -11.27 -16.04
C SER A 41 26.75 -11.15 -14.89
N LEU A 42 26.76 -10.01 -14.19
CA LEU A 42 27.59 -9.80 -13.02
C LEU A 42 27.11 -10.67 -11.85
N LEU A 43 25.81 -10.72 -11.59
CA LEU A 43 25.24 -11.59 -10.54
C LEU A 43 25.49 -13.07 -10.84
N ALA A 44 25.37 -13.48 -12.10
CA ALA A 44 25.65 -14.84 -12.57
C ALA A 44 27.14 -15.24 -12.53
N SER A 45 28.05 -14.30 -12.24
CA SER A 45 29.47 -14.62 -12.00
C SER A 45 29.76 -15.06 -10.56
N GLY A 46 28.75 -15.01 -9.68
CA GLY A 46 28.85 -15.43 -8.29
C GLY A 46 29.02 -16.95 -8.13
N PRO A 47 29.62 -17.42 -7.03
CA PRO A 47 29.78 -18.84 -6.75
C PRO A 47 28.43 -19.58 -6.72
N GLY A 48 28.32 -20.67 -7.48
CA GLY A 48 27.15 -21.55 -7.46
C GLY A 48 25.94 -21.04 -8.24
N VAL A 49 26.05 -19.92 -8.97
CA VAL A 49 24.99 -19.38 -9.82
C VAL A 49 25.42 -19.47 -11.28
N THR A 50 24.51 -19.88 -12.16
CA THR A 50 24.69 -19.75 -13.61
C THR A 50 23.68 -18.77 -14.19
N LEU A 51 24.02 -18.14 -15.31
CA LEU A 51 23.10 -17.22 -15.99
C LEU A 51 21.76 -17.89 -16.30
N SER A 52 21.79 -19.12 -16.82
CA SER A 52 20.56 -19.87 -17.12
C SER A 52 19.72 -20.18 -15.88
N SER A 53 20.35 -20.52 -14.75
CA SER A 53 19.63 -20.77 -13.49
C SER A 53 18.99 -19.50 -12.94
N LEU A 54 19.71 -18.37 -13.00
CA LEU A 54 19.24 -17.07 -12.53
C LEU A 54 18.07 -16.60 -13.39
N SER A 55 18.23 -16.57 -14.72
CA SER A 55 17.18 -16.15 -15.63
C SER A 55 15.93 -17.03 -15.55
N THR A 56 16.09 -18.33 -15.30
CA THR A 56 14.94 -19.25 -15.11
C THR A 56 14.20 -18.92 -13.82
N LEU A 57 14.93 -18.73 -12.71
CA LEU A 57 14.35 -18.39 -11.41
C LEU A 57 13.60 -17.06 -11.49
N THR A 58 14.27 -16.00 -11.94
CA THR A 58 13.69 -14.66 -11.98
C THR A 58 12.65 -14.51 -13.09
N GLY A 59 12.69 -15.34 -14.14
CA GLY A 59 11.65 -15.40 -15.16
C GLY A 59 10.32 -15.97 -14.65
N SER A 60 10.34 -16.75 -13.56
CA SER A 60 9.12 -17.27 -12.92
C SER A 60 8.45 -16.28 -11.95
N VAL A 61 9.18 -15.26 -11.50
CA VAL A 61 8.70 -14.24 -10.55
C VAL A 61 8.76 -12.88 -11.25
N LYS A 62 7.69 -12.53 -11.97
CA LYS A 62 7.67 -11.36 -12.87
C LYS A 62 7.66 -10.03 -12.14
N ASP A 63 7.14 -10.06 -10.93
CA ASP A 63 7.01 -8.99 -9.95
C ASP A 63 8.20 -8.91 -9.00
N LEU A 64 9.28 -9.67 -9.25
CA LEU A 64 10.49 -9.59 -8.44
C LEU A 64 11.05 -8.17 -8.49
N GLN A 65 11.23 -7.56 -7.31
CA GLN A 65 11.74 -6.21 -7.15
C GLN A 65 13.00 -6.15 -6.32
N VAL A 66 13.73 -5.06 -6.51
CA VAL A 66 14.88 -4.68 -5.70
C VAL A 66 14.64 -3.28 -5.16
N ALA A 67 14.79 -3.11 -3.86
CA ALA A 67 14.62 -1.84 -3.16
C ALA A 67 15.85 -1.48 -2.34
N VAL A 68 15.97 -0.20 -1.98
CA VAL A 68 16.96 0.28 -1.01
C VAL A 68 16.21 0.93 0.16
N ARG A 69 16.34 0.33 1.34
CA ARG A 69 15.69 0.79 2.58
C ARG A 69 16.72 1.31 3.58
N GLY A 70 16.26 2.15 4.51
CA GLY A 70 17.12 2.78 5.52
C GLY A 70 17.62 4.18 5.12
N PRO A 71 18.73 4.65 5.73
CA PRO A 71 19.25 5.99 5.48
C PRO A 71 19.83 6.13 4.07
N ALA A 72 20.11 7.38 3.67
CA ALA A 72 20.78 7.68 2.42
C ALA A 72 22.09 6.89 2.26
N TRP A 73 22.23 6.18 1.14
CA TRP A 73 23.33 5.26 0.92
C TRP A 73 24.56 5.96 0.36
N ASN A 74 25.66 5.95 1.12
CA ASN A 74 26.96 6.36 0.61
C ASN A 74 27.63 5.21 -0.17
N ILE A 75 27.24 5.05 -1.44
CA ILE A 75 27.69 3.99 -2.36
C ILE A 75 29.21 3.76 -2.37
N LYS A 76 30.00 4.84 -2.20
CA LYS A 76 31.47 4.79 -2.25
C LYS A 76 32.07 4.20 -0.98
N ALA A 77 31.48 4.50 0.17
CA ALA A 77 32.03 4.14 1.48
C ALA A 77 31.33 2.92 2.10
N GLN A 78 30.10 2.60 1.69
CA GLN A 78 29.26 1.59 2.34
C GLN A 78 28.96 0.43 1.40
N VAL A 79 29.10 -0.78 1.95
CA VAL A 79 28.57 -2.00 1.37
C VAL A 79 27.31 -2.36 2.17
N PRO A 80 26.13 -2.38 1.54
CA PRO A 80 24.87 -2.58 2.25
C PRO A 80 24.71 -4.04 2.65
N LEU A 81 23.83 -4.29 3.61
CA LEU A 81 23.26 -5.61 3.81
C LEU A 81 22.31 -5.95 2.65
N VAL A 82 22.07 -7.24 2.44
CA VAL A 82 21.06 -7.73 1.51
C VAL A 82 20.03 -8.56 2.29
N ALA A 83 18.76 -8.19 2.22
CA ALA A 83 17.66 -8.91 2.84
C ALA A 83 16.68 -9.41 1.78
N PHE A 84 15.87 -10.40 2.17
CA PHE A 84 14.70 -10.80 1.39
C PHE A 84 13.44 -10.42 2.17
N ALA A 85 12.47 -9.80 1.49
CA ALA A 85 11.16 -9.57 2.08
C ALA A 85 10.43 -10.93 2.18
N PRO A 86 9.96 -11.33 3.37
CA PRO A 86 9.14 -12.54 3.49
C PRO A 86 7.84 -12.37 2.71
N GLN A 87 7.19 -13.49 2.41
CA GLN A 87 5.88 -13.52 1.76
C GLN A 87 4.93 -14.36 2.60
N GLY A 88 3.86 -13.71 3.07
CA GLY A 88 2.88 -14.28 3.99
C GLY A 88 3.43 -14.57 5.38
N GLY A 89 2.52 -14.84 6.31
CA GLY A 89 2.86 -15.07 7.71
C GLY A 89 2.83 -13.78 8.52
N ASP A 90 3.70 -13.67 9.52
CA ASP A 90 3.86 -12.46 10.33
C ASP A 90 4.79 -11.48 9.59
N GLU A 91 4.19 -10.45 9.00
CA GLU A 91 4.82 -9.32 8.31
C GLU A 91 5.95 -8.68 9.14
N PHE A 92 5.76 -8.62 10.46
CA PHE A 92 6.69 -8.01 11.41
C PHE A 92 7.71 -8.99 12.02
N ALA A 93 7.79 -10.21 11.49
CA ALA A 93 8.80 -11.16 11.93
C ALA A 93 10.23 -10.61 11.69
N PRO A 94 11.21 -10.95 12.56
CA PRO A 94 12.58 -10.47 12.42
C PRO A 94 13.18 -10.76 11.04
N VAL A 95 13.69 -9.71 10.40
CA VAL A 95 14.24 -9.77 9.05
C VAL A 95 15.63 -10.39 9.07
N THR A 96 15.85 -11.40 8.24
CA THR A 96 17.20 -11.95 8.02
C THR A 96 17.89 -11.23 6.87
N ALA A 97 19.06 -10.65 7.16
CA ALA A 97 19.89 -9.97 6.19
C ALA A 97 21.30 -10.60 6.13
N TYR A 98 22.01 -10.38 5.03
CA TYR A 98 23.34 -10.92 4.79
C TYR A 98 24.34 -9.82 4.41
N ASP A 99 25.53 -9.87 5.00
CA ASP A 99 26.63 -9.02 4.57
C ASP A 99 27.34 -9.57 3.31
N ALA A 100 28.33 -8.84 2.82
CA ALA A 100 29.08 -9.23 1.61
C ALA A 100 29.93 -10.49 1.78
N GLN A 101 30.16 -10.96 3.00
CA GLN A 101 30.87 -12.18 3.35
C GLN A 101 29.90 -13.36 3.56
N GLY A 102 28.58 -13.13 3.47
CA GLY A 102 27.54 -14.12 3.73
C GLY A 102 27.24 -14.29 5.22
N GLY A 103 27.76 -13.42 6.08
CA GLY A 103 27.41 -13.36 7.50
C GLY A 103 25.96 -12.96 7.68
N ARG A 104 25.25 -13.67 8.56
CA ARG A 104 23.84 -13.44 8.86
C ARG A 104 23.67 -12.35 9.91
N HIS A 105 22.76 -11.42 9.65
CA HIS A 105 22.29 -10.37 10.53
C HIS A 105 20.79 -10.52 10.74
N VAL A 106 20.29 -10.13 11.91
CA VAL A 106 18.86 -10.10 12.22
C VAL A 106 18.48 -8.66 12.51
N LEU A 107 17.54 -8.14 11.74
CA LEU A 107 17.03 -6.78 11.85
C LEU A 107 15.60 -6.83 12.40
N ASP A 108 15.23 -5.81 13.16
CA ASP A 108 13.86 -5.61 13.64
C ASP A 108 13.00 -5.06 12.50
N ALA A 109 11.84 -5.65 12.25
CA ALA A 109 10.92 -5.22 11.18
C ALA A 109 10.16 -3.93 11.55
N HIS A 110 10.02 -3.60 12.84
CA HIS A 110 9.37 -2.36 13.29
C HIS A 110 10.30 -1.15 13.25
N THR A 111 11.61 -1.38 13.21
CA THR A 111 12.60 -0.31 13.33
C THR A 111 13.39 -0.20 12.04
N LEU A 112 13.24 0.94 11.35
CA LEU A 112 14.00 1.23 10.14
C LEU A 112 15.52 1.03 10.40
N PRO A 113 16.24 0.27 9.55
CA PRO A 113 17.66 0.00 9.77
C PRO A 113 18.51 1.27 9.80
N THR A 114 19.55 1.29 10.64
CA THR A 114 20.49 2.42 10.73
C THR A 114 21.56 2.42 9.63
N GLU A 115 21.56 1.42 8.77
CA GLU A 115 22.43 1.28 7.60
C GLU A 115 21.60 0.92 6.37
N PRO A 116 22.05 1.24 5.15
CA PRO A 116 21.30 0.92 3.95
C PRO A 116 21.20 -0.60 3.76
N VAL A 117 19.99 -1.08 3.49
CA VAL A 117 19.69 -2.48 3.20
C VAL A 117 19.11 -2.58 1.79
N VAL A 118 19.73 -3.40 0.95
CA VAL A 118 19.16 -3.79 -0.34
C VAL A 118 18.17 -4.91 -0.08
N VAL A 119 16.90 -4.69 -0.39
CA VAL A 119 15.84 -5.68 -0.20
C VAL A 119 15.49 -6.29 -1.54
N VAL A 120 15.31 -7.61 -1.56
CA VAL A 120 14.73 -8.34 -2.68
C VAL A 120 13.37 -8.85 -2.24
N GLY A 121 12.31 -8.47 -2.95
CA GLY A 121 10.93 -8.83 -2.62
C GLY A 121 10.10 -9.05 -3.88
N VAL A 122 8.78 -9.17 -3.71
CA VAL A 122 7.83 -9.08 -4.83
C VAL A 122 7.04 -7.79 -4.70
N ASN A 123 6.65 -7.23 -5.83
CA ASN A 123 5.88 -5.99 -5.89
C ASN A 123 4.38 -6.26 -5.77
N GLU A 124 3.73 -5.68 -4.77
CA GLU A 124 2.28 -5.80 -4.55
C GLU A 124 1.43 -4.85 -5.41
N ARG A 125 2.07 -3.80 -5.97
CA ARG A 125 1.45 -2.83 -6.87
C ARG A 125 1.44 -3.31 -8.33
N LEU A 126 1.87 -4.53 -8.63
CA LEU A 126 1.80 -5.12 -9.97
C LEU A 126 0.63 -6.11 -10.13
N ASP A 127 0.00 -6.09 -11.31
CA ASP A 127 -0.91 -7.15 -11.72
C ASP A 127 -0.16 -8.45 -12.10
N ALA A 128 -0.89 -9.55 -12.28
CA ALA A 128 -0.31 -10.84 -12.69
C ALA A 128 0.39 -10.82 -14.07
N GLN A 129 0.24 -9.73 -14.83
CA GLN A 129 0.92 -9.50 -16.10
C GLN A 129 2.17 -8.61 -15.94
N GLY A 130 2.43 -8.09 -14.74
CA GLY A 130 3.58 -7.25 -14.40
C GLY A 130 3.37 -5.76 -14.71
N ASN A 131 2.12 -5.30 -14.85
CA ASN A 131 1.81 -3.87 -15.03
C ASN A 131 1.42 -3.23 -13.70
N VAL A 132 1.79 -1.95 -13.51
CA VAL A 132 1.36 -1.18 -12.34
C VAL A 132 -0.16 -1.13 -12.28
N MET A 133 -0.70 -1.60 -11.16
CA MET A 133 -2.12 -1.55 -10.85
C MET A 133 -2.57 -0.10 -10.82
N LYS A 134 -3.66 0.20 -11.53
CA LYS A 134 -4.20 1.55 -11.50
C LYS A 134 -4.85 1.82 -10.14
N PRO A 135 -4.67 3.01 -9.58
CA PRO A 135 -5.48 3.47 -8.45
C PRO A 135 -6.96 3.18 -8.71
N ILE A 136 -7.60 2.53 -7.75
CA ILE A 136 -9.04 2.31 -7.81
C ILE A 136 -9.66 3.63 -7.35
N ASP A 137 -10.13 4.42 -8.29
CA ASP A 137 -11.15 5.45 -8.03
C ASP A 137 -12.46 4.88 -8.58
N ALA A 138 -13.23 4.20 -7.73
CA ALA A 138 -14.60 3.88 -8.10
C ALA A 138 -15.34 5.22 -8.26
N SER A 139 -15.66 5.60 -9.50
CA SER A 139 -16.62 6.67 -9.75
C SER A 139 -17.88 6.29 -8.98
N ALA A 140 -18.33 7.18 -8.09
CA ALA A 140 -19.47 6.93 -7.19
C ALA A 140 -20.56 6.14 -7.91
N SER A 141 -20.92 4.98 -7.35
CA SER A 141 -21.89 4.06 -7.93
C SER A 141 -23.05 4.82 -8.54
N SER A 142 -23.41 4.43 -9.76
CA SER A 142 -24.50 4.96 -10.59
C SER A 142 -25.87 4.68 -9.97
N VAL A 143 -26.10 5.14 -8.75
CA VAL A 143 -27.40 5.14 -8.12
C VAL A 143 -28.16 6.32 -8.73
N PRO A 144 -29.16 6.08 -9.60
CA PRO A 144 -29.92 7.18 -10.17
C PRO A 144 -30.63 7.90 -9.03
N PRO A 145 -30.51 9.24 -8.91
CA PRO A 145 -31.29 9.99 -7.95
C PRO A 145 -32.75 9.85 -8.34
N THR A 146 -33.51 9.03 -7.65
CA THR A 146 -34.98 9.11 -7.69
C THR A 146 -35.35 10.41 -6.97
N LEU A 147 -35.54 11.46 -7.77
CA LEU A 147 -35.88 12.81 -7.33
C LEU A 147 -37.15 12.82 -6.46
N SER A 148 -36.96 12.75 -5.15
CA SER A 148 -37.88 13.34 -4.18
C SER A 148 -37.11 14.45 -3.48
N ALA A 149 -37.64 15.67 -3.54
CA ALA A 149 -37.03 16.87 -2.97
C ALA A 149 -36.78 16.72 -1.45
N GLN A 150 -35.62 16.19 -1.07
CA GLN A 150 -35.11 16.19 0.29
C GLN A 150 -33.80 16.95 0.28
N ALA A 151 -33.68 17.94 1.17
CA ALA A 151 -32.55 18.84 1.21
C ALA A 151 -31.22 18.08 1.37
N CYS A 152 -30.31 18.28 0.41
CA CYS A 152 -28.92 17.81 0.35
C CYS A 152 -28.68 16.36 -0.13
N ASP A 153 -28.90 16.13 -1.43
CA ASP A 153 -28.24 15.11 -2.24
C ASP A 153 -26.82 15.57 -2.62
N SER A 154 -25.87 15.53 -1.68
CA SER A 154 -24.54 16.15 -1.83
C SER A 154 -23.43 15.15 -1.56
N TRP A 155 -22.22 15.50 -1.99
CA TRP A 155 -21.05 14.64 -1.90
C TRP A 155 -20.55 14.51 -0.47
N GLU A 156 -20.25 13.26 -0.08
CA GLU A 156 -19.31 12.97 0.99
C GLU A 156 -17.91 13.29 0.47
N HIS A 157 -17.25 14.22 1.15
CA HIS A 157 -15.99 14.78 0.70
C HIS A 157 -14.90 14.57 1.75
N LEU A 158 -13.85 13.86 1.36
CA LEU A 158 -12.64 13.63 2.14
C LEU A 158 -11.68 14.81 1.94
N THR A 159 -11.50 15.61 2.98
CA THR A 159 -10.62 16.79 2.93
C THR A 159 -9.19 16.42 3.26
N SER A 160 -8.97 15.71 4.37
CA SER A 160 -7.64 15.34 4.83
C SER A 160 -7.63 14.03 5.58
N VAL A 161 -6.49 13.35 5.60
CA VAL A 161 -6.27 12.09 6.30
C VAL A 161 -4.94 12.13 7.04
N TYR A 162 -4.88 11.45 8.17
CA TYR A 162 -3.74 11.30 9.05
C TYR A 162 -3.66 9.84 9.46
N VAL A 163 -2.54 9.19 9.17
CA VAL A 163 -2.27 7.80 9.52
C VAL A 163 -1.32 7.78 10.71
N ARG A 164 -1.65 7.02 11.76
CA ARG A 164 -0.83 6.85 12.97
C ARG A 164 0.05 5.61 12.91
N ASP A 165 -0.55 4.54 12.40
CA ASP A 165 0.03 3.23 12.22
C ASP A 165 -0.44 2.79 10.84
N ASP A 166 0.50 2.62 9.91
CA ASP A 166 0.19 2.16 8.55
C ASP A 166 0.19 0.63 8.44
N HIS A 167 0.54 -0.08 9.50
CA HIS A 167 0.70 -1.55 9.56
C HIS A 167 1.74 -2.11 8.58
N GLU A 168 2.62 -1.26 8.03
CA GLU A 168 3.59 -1.66 7.00
C GLU A 168 5.02 -1.75 7.57
N PRO A 169 5.66 -2.94 7.60
CA PRO A 169 7.07 -3.03 7.98
C PRO A 169 7.98 -2.41 6.89
N TRP A 170 9.07 -1.77 7.31
CA TRP A 170 9.99 -1.05 6.40
C TRP A 170 10.52 -1.89 5.22
N ILE A 171 10.51 -3.22 5.36
CA ILE A 171 11.03 -4.14 4.35
C ILE A 171 10.13 -4.23 3.12
N ARG A 172 8.84 -3.97 3.27
CA ARG A 172 7.83 -4.07 2.21
C ARG A 172 7.82 -2.83 1.34
N GLY A 173 7.69 -1.64 1.92
CA GLY A 173 7.74 -0.40 1.16
C GLY A 173 7.01 0.74 1.84
N ASP A 174 6.58 1.70 1.01
CA ASP A 174 5.54 2.65 1.40
C ASP A 174 4.18 1.87 1.43
N PRO A 175 3.22 2.18 2.32
CA PRO A 175 1.94 1.45 2.42
C PRO A 175 0.98 1.73 1.26
N GLU A 176 0.00 0.87 1.02
CA GLU A 176 -1.16 1.21 0.17
C GLU A 176 -2.44 1.45 0.96
N ILE A 177 -2.68 2.71 1.30
CA ILE A 177 -3.88 3.07 2.05
C ILE A 177 -5.13 3.12 1.17
N TYR A 178 -6.15 2.36 1.57
CA TYR A 178 -7.47 2.34 0.95
C TYR A 178 -8.57 2.76 1.91
N VAL A 179 -9.66 3.26 1.33
CA VAL A 179 -10.92 3.47 2.02
C VAL A 179 -12.07 2.84 1.24
N GLN A 180 -12.89 2.06 1.94
CA GLN A 180 -14.17 1.57 1.44
C GLN A 180 -15.33 2.24 2.19
N LEU A 181 -16.44 2.44 1.49
CA LEU A 181 -17.69 2.90 2.09
C LEU A 181 -18.80 1.89 1.84
N GLY A 182 -19.64 1.71 2.84
CA GLY A 182 -20.95 1.08 2.69
C GLY A 182 -21.98 1.76 3.58
N SER A 183 -23.16 1.17 3.67
CA SER A 183 -24.30 1.73 4.38
C SER A 183 -25.21 0.66 4.91
N ASN A 184 -26.12 1.03 5.81
CA ASN A 184 -27.10 0.11 6.37
C ASN A 184 -28.13 -0.42 5.38
N SER A 185 -28.00 -0.11 4.09
CA SER A 185 -28.84 -0.63 3.00
C SER A 185 -28.05 -1.19 1.83
N HIS A 186 -26.74 -0.98 1.76
CA HIS A 186 -25.88 -1.39 0.66
C HIS A 186 -24.44 -1.59 1.12
N ASP A 187 -23.88 -2.72 0.70
CA ASP A 187 -22.46 -3.06 0.85
C ASP A 187 -21.63 -2.47 -0.30
N GLY A 188 -20.33 -2.29 -0.09
CA GLY A 188 -19.37 -1.98 -1.17
C GLY A 188 -19.72 -0.78 -2.08
N LEU A 189 -20.21 0.31 -1.49
CA LEU A 189 -20.69 1.48 -2.24
C LEU A 189 -19.59 2.26 -2.96
N TYR A 190 -18.40 2.29 -2.36
CA TYR A 190 -17.21 2.97 -2.87
C TYR A 190 -15.96 2.25 -2.40
N GLN A 191 -14.93 2.26 -3.23
CA GLN A 191 -13.56 1.86 -2.91
C GLN A 191 -12.61 2.86 -3.55
N GLY A 192 -11.68 3.37 -2.75
CA GLY A 192 -10.74 4.41 -3.16
C GLY A 192 -9.33 4.15 -2.63
N SER A 193 -8.34 4.07 -3.51
CA SER A 193 -6.91 4.10 -3.11
C SER A 193 -6.45 5.52 -2.83
N LEU A 194 -5.45 5.69 -1.96
CA LEU A 194 -4.82 6.97 -1.65
C LEU A 194 -3.29 6.85 -1.82
N PRO A 195 -2.78 6.79 -3.06
CA PRO A 195 -1.38 6.45 -3.34
C PRO A 195 -0.36 7.45 -2.77
N ASP A 196 -0.78 8.68 -2.51
CA ASP A 196 0.10 9.69 -1.92
C ASP A 196 0.17 9.59 -0.39
N VAL A 197 -0.68 8.79 0.27
CA VAL A 197 -0.71 8.61 1.73
C VAL A 197 0.24 7.48 2.08
N ASN A 198 1.49 7.85 2.35
CA ASN A 198 2.62 6.92 2.31
C ASN A 198 3.61 7.07 3.49
N ASP A 199 3.25 7.85 4.51
CA ASP A 199 4.04 8.03 5.71
C ASP A 199 3.11 8.10 6.93
N GLU A 200 3.53 7.50 8.03
CA GLU A 200 2.89 7.71 9.32
C GLU A 200 3.07 9.14 9.86
N ASN A 201 2.20 9.50 10.80
CA ASN A 201 2.27 10.71 11.62
C ASN A 201 2.25 12.03 10.81
N LYS A 202 1.69 12.01 9.61
CA LYS A 202 1.61 13.13 8.66
C LYS A 202 0.19 13.37 8.15
N TRP A 203 -0.17 14.64 7.98
CA TRP A 203 -1.44 15.02 7.35
C TRP A 203 -1.28 15.07 5.83
N TYR A 204 -2.20 14.39 5.15
CA TYR A 204 -2.39 14.44 3.70
C TYR A 204 -3.70 15.12 3.36
N TYR A 205 -3.80 15.70 2.17
CA TYR A 205 -4.97 16.48 1.74
C TYR A 205 -5.49 16.01 0.38
N PRO A 206 -6.12 14.81 0.30
CA PRO A 206 -6.62 14.27 -0.96
C PRO A 206 -7.67 15.16 -1.64
N ASN A 207 -8.48 15.89 -0.85
CA ASN A 207 -9.56 16.76 -1.33
C ASN A 207 -10.45 16.09 -2.39
N ARG A 208 -11.00 14.92 -2.05
CA ARG A 208 -11.70 14.02 -2.99
C ARG A 208 -13.15 13.80 -2.58
N ASP A 209 -14.05 13.87 -3.55
CA ASP A 209 -15.43 13.42 -3.41
C ASP A 209 -15.49 11.88 -3.48
N LEU A 210 -16.12 11.24 -2.50
CA LEU A 210 -16.19 9.78 -2.40
C LEU A 210 -17.52 9.25 -2.96
N ILE A 211 -18.64 9.70 -2.40
CA ILE A 211 -19.98 9.24 -2.81
C ILE A 211 -21.04 10.29 -2.51
N ARG A 212 -22.15 10.26 -3.24
CA ARG A 212 -23.30 11.13 -2.99
C ARG A 212 -24.24 10.52 -1.96
N TRP A 213 -24.60 11.29 -0.94
CA TRP A 213 -25.60 10.91 0.05
C TRP A 213 -27.00 10.79 -0.56
N SER A 214 -27.76 9.79 -0.09
CA SER A 214 -29.20 9.67 -0.37
C SER A 214 -29.85 8.76 0.68
N THR A 215 -30.83 9.25 1.44
CA THR A 215 -31.55 8.37 2.39
C THR A 215 -32.39 7.31 1.70
N THR A 216 -32.91 7.64 0.52
CA THR A 216 -33.83 6.78 -0.20
C THR A 216 -33.12 5.55 -0.75
N SER A 217 -31.85 5.71 -1.14
CA SER A 217 -31.05 4.62 -1.70
C SER A 217 -29.99 4.08 -0.75
N LEU A 218 -29.34 4.92 0.06
CA LEU A 218 -28.22 4.51 0.93
C LEU A 218 -28.64 4.37 2.40
N GLY A 219 -29.91 4.59 2.74
CA GLY A 219 -30.39 4.41 4.10
C GLY A 219 -30.00 5.54 5.07
N SER A 220 -29.95 5.22 6.36
CA SER A 220 -29.88 6.19 7.46
C SER A 220 -28.47 6.43 8.00
N TRP A 221 -27.51 5.58 7.65
CA TRP A 221 -26.11 5.77 8.03
C TRP A 221 -25.16 5.08 7.06
N MET A 222 -23.94 5.60 6.98
CA MET A 222 -22.82 5.03 6.24
C MET A 222 -21.71 4.60 7.19
N MET A 223 -20.83 3.74 6.70
CA MET A 223 -19.64 3.30 7.39
C MET A 223 -18.43 3.42 6.47
N TYR A 224 -17.32 3.85 7.05
CA TYR A 224 -15.99 3.83 6.48
C TYR A 224 -15.26 2.58 6.97
N LEU A 225 -14.52 1.93 6.09
CA LEU A 225 -13.47 0.96 6.43
C LEU A 225 -12.15 1.47 5.85
N TRP A 226 -11.14 1.61 6.70
CA TRP A 226 -9.77 1.92 6.32
C TRP A 226 -8.90 0.68 6.44
N TYR A 227 -8.03 0.45 5.47
CA TYR A 227 -7.13 -0.69 5.46
C TYR A 227 -5.88 -0.40 4.60
N GLU A 228 -4.79 -1.06 4.96
CA GLU A 228 -3.56 -1.25 4.17
C GLU A 228 -3.80 -2.48 3.25
N ARG A 229 -3.23 -2.52 2.04
CA ARG A 229 -3.48 -3.55 1.04
C ARG A 229 -2.24 -4.37 0.62
N ASP A 230 -1.84 -5.31 1.46
CA ASP A 230 -0.88 -6.40 1.14
C ASP A 230 -1.33 -7.46 0.10
N GLY A 231 -2.61 -7.48 -0.28
CA GLY A 231 -3.13 -8.45 -1.25
C GLY A 231 -3.43 -9.84 -0.67
N GLY A 232 -3.50 -10.86 -1.54
CA GLY A 232 -3.95 -12.21 -1.16
C GLY A 232 -5.35 -12.59 -1.65
N SER A 233 -5.95 -13.60 -1.01
CA SER A 233 -7.27 -14.12 -1.38
C SER A 233 -8.40 -13.25 -0.83
N SER A 234 -9.44 -13.02 -1.63
CA SER A 234 -10.58 -12.22 -1.17
C SER A 234 -11.30 -12.86 0.02
N ILE A 235 -11.52 -12.06 1.06
CA ILE A 235 -12.35 -12.35 2.23
C ILE A 235 -13.46 -11.31 2.36
N THR A 236 -14.47 -11.63 3.16
CA THR A 236 -15.55 -10.70 3.48
C THR A 236 -15.55 -10.38 4.97
N LEU A 237 -15.40 -9.09 5.29
CA LEU A 237 -15.54 -8.56 6.63
C LEU A 237 -16.95 -8.00 6.80
N THR A 238 -17.60 -8.27 7.93
CA THR A 238 -18.95 -7.74 8.20
C THR A 238 -18.98 -7.04 9.55
N PHE A 239 -19.37 -5.77 9.55
CA PHE A 239 -19.43 -4.93 10.75
C PHE A 239 -20.87 -4.51 11.03
N GLY A 240 -21.34 -4.77 12.24
CA GLY A 240 -22.64 -4.34 12.72
C GLY A 240 -22.57 -2.99 13.44
N ALA A 241 -23.62 -2.18 13.34
CA ALA A 241 -23.74 -0.94 14.10
C ALA A 241 -25.20 -0.62 14.46
N ASP A 242 -25.37 0.04 15.61
CA ASP A 242 -26.59 0.76 15.97
C ASP A 242 -26.28 2.26 15.92
N VAL A 243 -26.81 2.96 14.91
CA VAL A 243 -26.61 4.39 14.74
C VAL A 243 -27.93 5.10 14.95
N LYS A 244 -28.05 5.77 16.10
CA LYS A 244 -29.26 6.53 16.50
C LYS A 244 -30.54 5.66 16.49
N GLY A 245 -30.43 4.41 16.91
CA GLY A 245 -31.56 3.46 17.01
C GLY A 245 -31.84 2.70 15.71
N VAL A 246 -31.01 2.88 14.68
CA VAL A 246 -31.11 2.14 13.41
C VAL A 246 -30.02 1.09 13.36
N ASN A 247 -30.41 -0.16 13.58
CA ASN A 247 -29.53 -1.31 13.46
C ASN A 247 -29.26 -1.67 12.00
N GLY A 248 -28.06 -2.16 11.72
CA GLY A 248 -27.70 -2.74 10.44
C GLY A 248 -26.26 -3.27 10.44
N SER A 249 -25.84 -3.77 9.28
CA SER A 249 -24.48 -4.21 9.06
C SER A 249 -24.01 -3.79 7.68
N VAL A 250 -22.70 -3.73 7.50
CA VAL A 250 -22.05 -3.52 6.21
C VAL A 250 -21.02 -4.62 6.00
N ALA A 251 -21.06 -5.25 4.84
CA ALA A 251 -20.04 -6.16 4.37
C ALA A 251 -19.05 -5.46 3.43
N TYR A 252 -17.77 -5.77 3.58
CA TYR A 252 -16.68 -5.29 2.74
C TYR A 252 -15.88 -6.48 2.22
N THR A 253 -15.45 -6.40 0.96
CA THR A 253 -14.52 -7.36 0.38
C THR A 253 -13.13 -6.77 0.37
N VAL A 254 -12.20 -7.42 1.08
CA VAL A 254 -10.78 -7.08 1.15
C VAL A 254 -9.98 -8.37 0.89
N ALA A 255 -8.67 -8.30 0.78
CA ALA A 255 -7.84 -9.50 0.76
C ALA A 255 -7.52 -9.99 2.18
N ASP A 256 -7.08 -11.24 2.33
CA ASP A 256 -6.72 -11.83 3.62
C ASP A 256 -5.37 -11.38 4.17
N GLY A 257 -4.51 -10.81 3.33
CA GLY A 257 -3.32 -10.08 3.75
C GLY A 257 -3.62 -8.65 4.20
N ASP A 258 -4.67 -8.01 3.67
CA ASP A 258 -4.97 -6.60 3.95
C ASP A 258 -5.17 -6.32 5.47
N ASP A 259 -4.41 -5.37 6.01
CA ASP A 259 -4.47 -4.99 7.42
C ASP A 259 -5.55 -3.95 7.72
N GLN A 260 -6.40 -4.27 8.72
CA GLN A 260 -7.51 -3.40 9.11
C GLN A 260 -7.05 -2.24 9.98
N MET A 261 -7.14 -1.02 9.46
CA MET A 261 -6.86 0.22 10.19
C MET A 261 -8.10 0.81 10.89
N GLY A 262 -9.21 0.07 10.82
CA GLY A 262 -10.45 0.33 11.55
C GLY A 262 -11.58 0.94 10.73
N HIS A 263 -12.72 1.12 11.40
CA HIS A 263 -13.96 1.58 10.76
C HIS A 263 -14.68 2.63 11.63
N ALA A 264 -15.45 3.51 10.98
CA ALA A 264 -16.29 4.48 11.69
C ALA A 264 -17.64 4.65 11.00
N THR A 265 -18.68 4.85 11.80
CA THR A 265 -20.03 5.10 11.28
C THR A 265 -20.38 6.58 11.28
N LEU A 266 -21.27 6.93 10.37
CA LEU A 266 -21.71 8.29 10.15
C LEU A 266 -23.21 8.30 9.87
N ALA A 267 -23.96 8.93 10.78
CA ALA A 267 -25.40 9.07 10.60
C ALA A 267 -25.71 10.08 9.47
N PHE A 268 -26.74 9.79 8.67
CA PHE A 268 -27.19 10.68 7.60
C PHE A 268 -27.51 12.10 8.08
N VAL A 269 -28.03 12.23 9.30
CA VAL A 269 -28.36 13.55 9.88
C VAL A 269 -27.12 14.41 10.15
N ASP A 270 -25.93 13.81 10.21
CA ASP A 270 -24.66 14.50 10.41
C ASP A 270 -23.96 14.81 9.07
N ARG A 271 -24.54 14.44 7.91
CA ARG A 271 -23.95 14.67 6.58
C ARG A 271 -23.65 16.13 6.25
N LEU A 272 -24.31 17.08 6.93
CA LEU A 272 -24.09 18.52 6.73
C LEU A 272 -22.96 19.08 7.62
N LYS A 273 -22.43 18.27 8.54
CA LYS A 273 -21.44 18.70 9.50
C LYS A 273 -20.04 18.40 8.98
N SER A 274 -19.12 19.32 9.22
CA SER A 274 -17.68 19.09 9.04
C SER A 274 -17.09 18.70 10.38
N PHE A 275 -16.44 17.54 10.46
CA PHE A 275 -15.77 17.08 11.66
C PHE A 275 -14.77 15.97 11.30
N ALA A 276 -13.90 15.66 12.25
CA ALA A 276 -12.99 14.53 12.13
C ALA A 276 -13.62 13.25 12.66
N LEU A 277 -13.38 12.15 11.95
CA LEU A 277 -13.58 10.79 12.44
C LEU A 277 -12.21 10.18 12.74
N ASP A 278 -12.18 9.19 13.63
CA ASP A 278 -10.95 8.62 14.18
C ASP A 278 -11.18 7.16 14.56
N THR A 279 -10.37 6.25 14.02
CA THR A 279 -10.43 4.80 14.30
C THR A 279 -9.42 4.36 15.34
N GLY A 280 -8.47 5.21 15.72
CA GLY A 280 -7.24 4.81 16.40
C GLY A 280 -6.06 4.88 15.46
N ASP A 281 -6.11 4.20 14.32
CA ASP A 281 -4.99 4.16 13.37
C ASP A 281 -5.12 5.24 12.30
N VAL A 282 -6.34 5.55 11.87
CA VAL A 282 -6.61 6.59 10.87
C VAL A 282 -7.55 7.65 11.43
N ARG A 283 -7.17 8.91 11.22
CA ARG A 283 -8.01 10.07 11.49
C ARG A 283 -8.20 10.88 10.22
N TRP A 284 -9.42 11.25 9.88
CA TRP A 284 -9.69 12.02 8.67
C TRP A 284 -10.71 13.11 8.91
N TRP A 285 -10.58 14.20 8.16
CA TRP A 285 -11.57 15.27 8.09
C TRP A 285 -12.46 15.07 6.88
N ARG A 286 -13.76 15.09 7.15
CA ARG A 286 -14.78 15.27 6.13
C ARG A 286 -15.30 16.70 6.16
N SER A 287 -15.67 17.23 5.00
CA SER A 287 -16.48 18.46 4.96
C SER A 287 -17.96 18.12 4.89
N GLY A 288 -18.77 18.88 5.63
CA GLY A 288 -20.22 18.95 5.45
C GLY A 288 -20.57 19.29 4.00
N CYS A 289 -21.76 18.88 3.59
CA CYS A 289 -22.33 19.26 2.30
C CYS A 289 -22.29 20.79 2.12
N LYS A 290 -21.75 21.28 1.00
CA LYS A 290 -21.85 22.67 0.56
C LYS A 290 -23.02 22.86 -0.38
#